data_AF-A0A832SV93-F1
#
_entry.id   AF-A0A832SV93-F1
#
_cell.length_a   1.000
_cell.length_b   1.000
_cell.length_c   1.000
_cell.angle_alpha   90.00
_cell.angle_beta   90.00
_cell.angle_gamma   90.00
#
_symmetry.space_group_name_H-M   'P 1'
#
loop_
_entity.id
_entity.type
_entity.pdbx_description
1 polymer ?
#
loop_
_entity_poly.entity_id
_entity_poly.type
_entity_poly.pdbx_seq_one_letter_code
_entity_poly.pdbx_strand_id
1 'polypeptide(L)'
;MNNKKTIFILFCLFMIFSLSYVYSANVTDNLNTSCQEHQYNERLNLLYDNLSRKYENNKNNFTLFTIREKNNQTEDYDINKLNKSRPIYFAMDHVNADDEKICDTITKRLKEEGFNVVKAEIGPNKMSQNTHYLYEHNISNAIIFHLFNGVDPSTIRELATEGNDNFGKTVRSNGNDVVLAWFYDSVDCVNENGSGTAYVYGSETGPSMENPKQYMEDNEIIAICTSSDMGKHKENADYTGEKTVNEFIELFNK
;
A
#
# COMPACT_ATOMS: atom_id res chain seq x y z
N MET A 1 27.00 34.41 -8.88
CA MET A 1 27.36 33.04 -9.35
C MET A 1 26.14 32.16 -9.23
N ASN A 2 25.86 31.31 -10.23
CA ASN A 2 24.57 30.64 -10.39
C ASN A 2 24.53 29.36 -9.52
N ASN A 3 23.73 29.36 -8.43
CA ASN A 3 23.71 28.32 -7.39
C ASN A 3 23.52 26.88 -7.93
N LYS A 4 22.89 26.71 -9.09
CA LYS A 4 22.71 25.40 -9.72
C LYS A 4 24.02 24.75 -10.18
N LYS A 5 25.01 25.55 -10.61
CA LYS A 5 26.33 25.02 -11.04
C LYS A 5 27.18 24.57 -9.86
N THR A 6 27.07 25.24 -8.71
CA THR A 6 27.81 24.89 -7.50
C THR A 6 27.32 23.58 -6.88
N ILE A 7 26.00 23.36 -6.86
CA ILE A 7 25.39 22.12 -6.34
C ILE A 7 25.78 20.91 -7.20
N PHE A 8 25.78 21.06 -8.53
CA PHE A 8 26.16 19.98 -9.44
C PHE A 8 27.64 19.58 -9.27
N ILE A 9 28.54 20.55 -9.08
CA ILE A 9 29.97 20.27 -8.83
C ILE A 9 30.17 19.57 -7.48
N LEU A 10 29.42 19.95 -6.44
CA LEU A 10 29.47 19.25 -5.15
C LEU A 10 29.01 17.79 -5.25
N PHE A 11 27.96 17.54 -6.03
CA PHE A 11 27.44 16.18 -6.25
C PHE A 11 28.44 15.29 -7.00
N CYS A 12 29.11 15.82 -8.02
CA CYS A 12 30.17 15.09 -8.73
C CYS A 12 31.38 14.79 -7.84
N LEU A 13 31.78 15.73 -6.97
CA LEU A 13 32.88 15.49 -6.02
C LEU A 13 32.52 14.40 -5.00
N PHE A 14 31.28 14.38 -4.51
CA PHE A 14 30.82 13.36 -3.55
C PHE A 14 30.85 11.94 -4.15
N MET A 15 30.48 11.80 -5.43
CA MET A 15 30.55 10.53 -6.16
C MET A 15 31.99 10.03 -6.38
N ILE A 16 32.95 10.93 -6.57
CA ILE A 16 34.37 10.55 -6.75
C ILE A 16 34.97 10.06 -5.42
N PHE A 17 34.58 10.66 -4.29
CA PHE A 17 35.04 10.21 -2.97
C PHE A 17 34.46 8.86 -2.54
N SER A 18 33.21 8.54 -2.89
CA SER A 18 32.60 7.24 -2.55
C SER A 18 33.23 6.07 -3.33
N LEU A 19 33.58 6.28 -4.60
CA LEU A 19 34.29 5.29 -5.42
C LEU A 19 35.73 5.04 -4.94
N SER A 20 36.38 6.06 -4.38
CA SER A 20 37.74 5.96 -3.83
C SER A 20 37.80 5.14 -2.54
N TYR A 21 36.72 5.15 -1.75
CA TYR A 21 36.65 4.41 -0.48
C TYR A 21 36.48 2.90 -0.70
N VAL A 22 35.78 2.49 -1.76
CA VAL A 22 35.58 1.08 -2.11
C VAL A 22 36.87 0.46 -2.68
N TYR A 23 37.74 1.25 -3.33
CA TYR A 23 38.99 0.74 -3.89
C TYR A 23 40.15 0.64 -2.87
N SER A 24 40.06 1.34 -1.73
CA SER A 24 41.06 1.29 -0.65
C SER A 24 40.89 0.10 0.30
N ALA A 25 39.77 -0.62 0.26
CA ALA A 25 39.48 -1.71 1.19
C ALA A 25 40.02 -3.10 0.74
N ASN A 26 40.70 -3.17 -0.41
CA ASN A 26 41.17 -4.46 -0.97
C ASN A 26 42.70 -4.62 -1.02
N VAL A 27 43.45 -3.82 -0.27
CA VAL A 27 44.90 -4.05 -0.13
C VAL A 27 45.31 -3.94 1.33
N THR A 28 45.95 -5.02 1.80
CA THR A 28 46.75 -5.22 3.02
C THR A 28 46.06 -5.57 4.35
N ASP A 29 46.43 -6.78 4.79
CA ASP A 29 46.67 -7.28 6.15
C ASP A 29 45.54 -7.92 6.96
N ASN A 30 45.44 -9.23 6.73
CA ASN A 30 45.10 -10.28 7.70
C ASN A 30 45.74 -10.02 9.07
N LEU A 31 44.91 -9.69 10.08
CA LEU A 31 44.98 -10.18 11.47
C LEU A 31 44.09 -9.38 12.47
N ASN A 32 43.37 -8.34 12.04
CA ASN A 32 42.49 -7.54 12.92
C ASN A 32 40.98 -7.62 12.63
N THR A 33 40.56 -8.45 11.68
CA THR A 33 39.16 -8.57 11.24
C THR A 33 38.22 -9.17 12.28
N SER A 34 38.71 -10.07 13.14
CA SER A 34 37.87 -10.76 14.15
C SER A 34 37.33 -9.82 15.25
N CYS A 35 38.07 -8.78 15.64
CA CYS A 35 37.65 -7.88 16.71
C CYS A 35 36.62 -6.84 16.22
N GLN A 36 36.76 -6.36 14.99
CA GLN A 36 35.81 -5.43 14.37
C GLN A 36 34.49 -6.11 13.99
N GLU A 37 34.55 -7.38 13.54
CA GLU A 37 33.37 -8.18 13.24
C GLU A 37 32.56 -8.51 14.51
N HIS A 38 33.23 -8.76 15.64
CA HIS A 38 32.55 -8.99 16.92
C HIS A 38 31.86 -7.71 17.45
N GLN A 39 32.50 -6.53 17.33
CA GLN A 39 31.89 -5.26 17.72
C GLN A 39 30.72 -4.85 16.81
N TYR A 40 30.79 -5.19 15.53
CA TYR A 40 29.70 -4.98 14.58
C TYR A 40 28.48 -5.87 14.91
N ASN A 41 28.73 -7.15 15.21
CA ASN A 41 27.69 -8.12 15.56
C ASN A 41 27.02 -7.79 16.91
N GLU A 42 27.76 -7.30 17.91
CA GLU A 42 27.15 -6.84 19.17
C GLU A 42 26.24 -5.62 18.98
N ARG A 43 26.61 -4.68 18.11
CA ARG A 43 25.76 -3.53 17.79
C ARG A 43 24.49 -3.94 17.04
N LEU A 44 24.58 -4.93 16.15
CA LEU A 44 23.42 -5.51 15.47
C LEU A 44 22.48 -6.24 16.45
N ASN A 45 23.02 -6.99 17.40
CA ASN A 45 22.22 -7.67 18.42
C ASN A 45 21.54 -6.68 19.37
N LEU A 46 22.22 -5.60 19.78
CA LEU A 46 21.62 -4.52 20.56
C LEU A 46 20.51 -3.78 19.81
N LEU A 47 20.65 -3.61 18.49
CA LEU A 47 19.62 -3.03 17.65
C LEU A 47 18.42 -3.98 17.52
N TYR A 48 18.67 -5.27 17.29
CA TYR A 48 17.64 -6.31 17.23
C TYR A 48 16.86 -6.40 18.53
N ASP A 49 17.54 -6.44 19.68
CA ASP A 49 16.90 -6.50 20.99
C ASP A 49 16.07 -5.25 21.28
N ASN A 50 16.56 -4.05 20.92
CA ASN A 50 15.79 -2.83 21.13
C ASN A 50 14.57 -2.73 20.19
N LEU A 51 14.66 -3.22 18.96
CA LEU A 51 13.54 -3.32 18.03
C LEU A 51 12.51 -4.36 18.50
N SER A 52 12.98 -5.53 18.94
CA SER A 52 12.12 -6.61 19.44
C SER A 52 11.41 -6.21 20.73
N ARG A 53 12.09 -5.51 21.65
CA ARG A 53 11.49 -4.96 22.89
C ARG A 53 10.49 -3.83 22.61
N LYS A 54 10.70 -3.06 21.53
CA LYS A 54 9.72 -2.06 21.04
C LYS A 54 8.51 -2.73 20.39
N TYR A 55 8.70 -3.89 19.75
CA TYR A 55 7.65 -4.68 19.11
C TYR A 55 6.74 -5.40 20.12
N GLU A 56 7.30 -6.00 21.18
CA GLU A 56 6.50 -6.66 22.22
C GLU A 56 5.63 -5.69 23.02
N ASN A 57 6.05 -4.42 23.14
CA ASN A 57 5.27 -3.38 23.82
C ASN A 57 4.11 -2.81 22.98
N ASN A 58 3.94 -3.21 21.71
CA ASN A 58 2.86 -2.75 20.82
C ASN A 58 1.83 -3.84 20.47
N LYS A 59 1.83 -4.98 21.20
CA LYS A 59 0.75 -5.97 21.14
C LYS A 59 -0.52 -5.38 21.77
N ASN A 60 -1.32 -4.69 20.96
CA ASN A 60 -2.77 -4.59 20.98
C ASN A 60 -3.15 -3.27 20.30
N ASN A 61 -3.61 -3.36 19.04
CA ASN A 61 -4.65 -2.54 18.38
C ASN A 61 -4.44 -2.59 16.86
N PHE A 62 -5.21 -3.45 16.18
CA PHE A 62 -5.39 -3.32 14.73
C PHE A 62 -6.04 -1.96 14.44
N THR A 63 -5.52 -1.25 13.44
CA THR A 63 -5.83 0.17 13.20
C THR A 63 -6.34 0.37 11.78
N LEU A 64 -7.46 1.08 11.65
CA LEU A 64 -7.87 1.76 10.41
C LEU A 64 -6.77 2.74 9.98
N PHE A 65 -6.06 2.42 8.89
CA PHE A 65 -5.09 3.33 8.31
C PHE A 65 -5.80 4.45 7.54
N THR A 66 -6.23 5.50 8.24
CA THR A 66 -6.48 6.80 7.59
C THR A 66 -5.22 7.61 7.72
N ILE A 67 -4.39 7.58 6.67
CA ILE A 67 -3.06 8.17 6.76
C ILE A 67 -3.10 9.59 6.21
N ARG A 68 -3.03 10.59 7.12
CA ARG A 68 -2.73 11.97 6.76
C ARG A 68 -2.14 12.74 7.95
N GLU A 69 -0.81 12.81 8.05
CA GLU A 69 -0.16 13.94 8.72
C GLU A 69 0.22 14.99 7.66
N LYS A 70 -0.66 15.99 7.50
CA LYS A 70 -0.41 17.16 6.64
C LYS A 70 0.69 18.02 7.25
N ASN A 71 1.74 18.31 6.50
CA ASN A 71 2.55 19.51 6.69
C ASN A 71 2.20 20.58 5.63
N ASN A 72 1.51 21.61 6.12
CA ASN A 72 1.42 23.01 5.68
C ASN A 72 0.97 23.41 4.25
N GLN A 73 -0.18 24.10 4.27
CA GLN A 73 -0.62 25.22 3.42
C GLN A 73 -0.93 24.93 1.94
N THR A 74 -2.23 24.71 1.65
CA THR A 74 -3.07 25.62 0.86
C THR A 74 -4.53 25.15 0.87
N GLU A 75 -5.44 26.13 0.98
CA GLU A 75 -6.90 26.14 0.76
C GLU A 75 -7.75 24.90 1.15
N ASP A 76 -8.64 25.16 2.10
CA ASP A 76 -9.55 24.26 2.78
C ASP A 76 -10.68 23.79 1.83
N TYR A 77 -10.35 22.83 0.97
CA TYR A 77 -11.34 21.92 0.40
C TYR A 77 -11.50 20.80 1.43
N ASP A 78 -12.70 20.66 2.00
CA ASP A 78 -13.07 19.59 2.93
C ASP A 78 -13.10 18.25 2.17
N ILE A 79 -11.91 17.72 1.85
CA ILE A 79 -11.69 16.52 1.01
C ILE A 79 -11.98 15.23 1.80
N ASN A 80 -12.32 15.31 3.09
CA ASN A 80 -12.08 14.17 3.97
C ASN A 80 -13.32 13.44 4.50
N LYS A 81 -14.52 13.71 3.97
CA LYS A 81 -15.67 12.82 4.20
C LYS A 81 -16.08 12.18 2.90
N LEU A 82 -15.78 10.88 2.76
CA LEU A 82 -16.36 10.11 1.65
C LEU A 82 -17.87 10.31 1.67
N ASN A 83 -18.47 10.51 0.50
CA ASN A 83 -19.89 10.82 0.41
C ASN A 83 -20.70 9.52 0.27
N LYS A 84 -21.48 9.19 1.30
CA LYS A 84 -22.33 8.00 1.38
C LYS A 84 -23.37 7.89 0.24
N SER A 85 -23.70 9.00 -0.44
CA SER A 85 -24.61 9.00 -1.58
C SER A 85 -23.96 8.54 -2.90
N ARG A 86 -22.63 8.39 -2.95
CA ARG A 86 -21.92 7.97 -4.17
C ARG A 86 -22.24 6.50 -4.49
N PRO A 87 -22.48 6.15 -5.76
CA PRO A 87 -22.67 4.76 -6.16
C PRO A 87 -21.37 3.96 -5.93
N ILE A 88 -21.51 2.77 -5.35
CA ILE A 88 -20.40 1.84 -5.11
C ILE A 88 -20.37 0.80 -6.22
N TYR A 89 -19.19 0.66 -6.83
CA TYR A 89 -18.83 -0.41 -7.75
C TYR A 89 -17.86 -1.33 -7.01
N PHE A 90 -18.42 -2.38 -6.41
CA PHE A 90 -17.67 -3.37 -5.66
C PHE A 90 -17.19 -4.48 -6.59
N ALA A 91 -15.92 -4.86 -6.47
CA ALA A 91 -15.38 -6.07 -7.06
C ALA A 91 -14.45 -6.79 -6.09
N MET A 92 -14.48 -8.11 -6.13
CA MET A 92 -13.65 -8.98 -5.32
C MET A 92 -12.93 -10.00 -6.19
N ASP A 93 -11.67 -10.29 -5.86
CA ASP A 93 -10.95 -11.40 -6.45
C ASP A 93 -11.48 -12.76 -5.96
N HIS A 94 -11.51 -13.77 -6.84
CA HIS A 94 -12.07 -15.09 -6.53
C HIS A 94 -11.04 -16.19 -6.67
N VAL A 95 -10.81 -16.92 -5.59
CA VAL A 95 -9.90 -18.06 -5.53
C VAL A 95 -10.63 -19.32 -5.07
N ASN A 96 -11.67 -19.20 -4.24
CA ASN A 96 -12.39 -20.35 -3.69
C ASN A 96 -13.86 -20.05 -3.34
N ALA A 97 -14.62 -21.10 -2.99
CA ALA A 97 -16.06 -21.01 -2.72
C ALA A 97 -16.44 -20.17 -1.47
N ASP A 98 -15.54 -19.98 -0.51
CA ASP A 98 -15.83 -19.13 0.66
C ASP A 98 -15.75 -17.63 0.31
N ASP A 99 -15.07 -17.26 -0.78
CA ASP A 99 -14.98 -15.87 -1.23
C ASP A 99 -16.34 -15.31 -1.65
N GLU A 100 -17.24 -16.15 -2.19
CA GLU A 100 -18.62 -15.74 -2.52
C GLU A 100 -19.37 -15.26 -1.27
N LYS A 101 -19.18 -15.94 -0.14
CA LYS A 101 -19.84 -15.56 1.13
C LYS A 101 -19.30 -14.24 1.66
N ILE A 102 -18.00 -13.96 1.48
CA ILE A 102 -17.38 -12.69 1.86
C ILE A 102 -17.99 -11.55 1.01
N CYS A 103 -18.04 -11.75 -0.31
CA CYS A 103 -18.66 -10.80 -1.24
C CYS A 103 -20.13 -10.51 -0.88
N ASP A 104 -20.91 -11.55 -0.60
CA ASP A 104 -22.31 -11.45 -0.20
C ASP A 104 -22.47 -10.71 1.13
N THR A 105 -21.62 -11.01 2.11
CA THR A 105 -21.65 -10.38 3.43
C THR A 105 -21.37 -8.88 3.30
N ILE A 106 -20.31 -8.50 2.60
CA ILE A 106 -19.95 -7.10 2.37
C ILE A 106 -21.08 -6.38 1.63
N THR A 107 -21.56 -6.95 0.53
CA THR A 107 -22.62 -6.34 -0.29
C THR A 107 -23.90 -6.15 0.50
N LYS A 108 -24.29 -7.15 1.30
CA LYS A 108 -25.47 -7.08 2.17
C LYS A 108 -25.29 -5.98 3.22
N ARG A 109 -24.17 -5.98 3.94
CA ARG A 109 -23.89 -5.01 5.01
C ARG A 109 -23.82 -3.57 4.49
N LEU A 110 -23.16 -3.33 3.35
CA LEU A 110 -23.17 -2.01 2.71
C LEU A 110 -24.59 -1.54 2.39
N LYS A 111 -25.46 -2.42 1.87
CA LYS A 111 -26.86 -2.08 1.59
C LYS A 111 -27.67 -1.83 2.86
N GLU A 112 -27.48 -2.63 3.91
CA GLU A 112 -28.14 -2.44 5.22
C GLU A 112 -27.75 -1.11 5.86
N GLU A 113 -26.50 -0.69 5.67
CA GLU A 113 -26.03 0.64 6.07
C GLU A 113 -26.53 1.76 5.14
N GLY A 114 -27.25 1.46 4.07
CA GLY A 114 -27.85 2.45 3.17
C GLY A 114 -26.92 2.99 2.08
N PHE A 115 -25.82 2.30 1.77
CA PHE A 115 -25.01 2.63 0.60
C PHE A 115 -25.69 2.14 -0.70
N ASN A 116 -25.50 2.89 -1.77
CA ASN A 116 -25.97 2.51 -3.10
C ASN A 116 -24.95 1.60 -3.81
N VAL A 117 -25.02 0.29 -3.57
CA VAL A 117 -24.17 -0.69 -4.29
C VAL A 117 -24.78 -0.99 -5.65
N VAL A 118 -24.22 -0.39 -6.71
CA VAL A 118 -24.69 -0.51 -8.10
C VAL A 118 -24.21 -1.81 -8.73
N LYS A 119 -22.99 -2.22 -8.40
CA LYS A 119 -22.35 -3.40 -8.95
C LYS A 119 -21.59 -4.13 -7.84
N ALA A 120 -21.72 -5.44 -7.80
CA ALA A 120 -20.99 -6.34 -6.92
C ALA A 120 -20.60 -7.56 -7.74
N GLU A 121 -19.32 -7.67 -8.07
CA GLU A 121 -18.80 -8.76 -8.89
C GLU A 121 -17.70 -9.50 -8.17
N ILE A 122 -17.66 -10.81 -8.37
CA ILE A 122 -16.59 -11.67 -7.88
C ILE A 122 -16.04 -12.46 -9.06
N GLY A 123 -14.71 -12.56 -9.16
CA GLY A 123 -14.07 -13.33 -10.20
C GLY A 123 -12.71 -12.81 -10.65
N PRO A 124 -11.99 -13.61 -11.44
CA PRO A 124 -10.76 -13.16 -12.06
C PRO A 124 -11.04 -11.92 -12.93
N ASN A 125 -10.16 -10.93 -12.83
CA ASN A 125 -10.21 -9.67 -13.60
C ASN A 125 -11.42 -8.75 -13.32
N LYS A 126 -12.30 -9.05 -12.36
CA LYS A 126 -13.49 -8.22 -12.09
C LYS A 126 -13.16 -6.80 -11.62
N MET A 127 -12.07 -6.64 -10.88
CA MET A 127 -11.56 -5.34 -10.46
C MET A 127 -11.09 -4.48 -11.65
N SER A 128 -10.32 -5.08 -12.56
CA SER A 128 -9.93 -4.41 -13.82
C SER A 128 -11.16 -4.05 -14.66
N GLN A 129 -12.10 -5.00 -14.84
CA GLN A 129 -13.35 -4.75 -15.59
C GLN A 129 -14.19 -3.62 -14.99
N ASN A 130 -14.25 -3.49 -13.66
CA ASN A 130 -14.91 -2.36 -13.01
C ASN A 130 -14.23 -1.03 -13.33
N THR A 131 -12.90 -0.98 -13.23
CA THR A 131 -12.12 0.23 -13.59
C THR A 131 -12.37 0.64 -15.04
N HIS A 132 -12.28 -0.32 -15.97
CA HIS A 132 -12.57 -0.11 -17.38
C HIS A 132 -14.00 0.37 -17.62
N TYR A 133 -14.98 -0.23 -16.95
CA TYR A 133 -16.37 0.17 -17.08
C TYR A 133 -16.57 1.66 -16.73
N LEU A 134 -16.01 2.11 -15.61
CA LEU A 134 -16.12 3.53 -15.22
C LEU A 134 -15.38 4.44 -16.18
N TYR A 135 -14.20 4.04 -16.67
CA TYR A 135 -13.43 4.78 -17.66
C TYR A 135 -14.19 4.93 -18.98
N GLU A 136 -14.63 3.82 -19.58
CA GLU A 136 -15.26 3.77 -20.90
C GLU A 136 -16.62 4.48 -20.93
N HIS A 137 -17.32 4.50 -19.80
CA HIS A 137 -18.61 5.18 -19.66
C HIS A 137 -18.50 6.59 -19.07
N ASN A 138 -17.29 7.10 -18.84
CA ASN A 138 -17.01 8.40 -18.25
C ASN A 138 -17.79 8.65 -16.93
N ILE A 139 -17.84 7.64 -16.07
CA ILE A 139 -18.51 7.72 -14.77
C ILE A 139 -17.60 8.50 -13.81
N SER A 140 -18.20 9.45 -13.10
CA SER A 140 -17.56 10.29 -12.08
C SER A 140 -18.37 10.27 -10.79
N ASN A 141 -17.79 10.73 -9.68
CA ASN A 141 -18.44 10.76 -8.36
C ASN A 141 -18.92 9.38 -7.87
N ALA A 142 -18.21 8.31 -8.23
CA ALA A 142 -18.44 6.97 -7.73
C ALA A 142 -17.36 6.56 -6.73
N ILE A 143 -17.62 5.47 -6.02
CA ILE A 143 -16.62 4.76 -5.22
C ILE A 143 -16.35 3.42 -5.89
N ILE A 144 -15.09 3.16 -6.18
CA ILE A 144 -14.62 1.85 -6.59
C ILE A 144 -14.08 1.16 -5.36
N PHE A 145 -14.70 0.05 -4.99
CA PHE A 145 -14.29 -0.71 -3.83
C PHE A 145 -13.76 -2.07 -4.29
N HIS A 146 -12.45 -2.22 -4.28
CA HIS A 146 -11.79 -3.43 -4.73
C HIS A 146 -11.25 -4.22 -3.54
N LEU A 147 -11.63 -5.49 -3.48
CA LEU A 147 -11.20 -6.40 -2.44
C LEU A 147 -10.33 -7.52 -3.03
N PHE A 148 -9.07 -7.53 -2.64
CA PHE A 148 -8.05 -8.45 -3.11
C PHE A 148 -7.86 -9.58 -2.11
N ASN A 149 -7.60 -10.78 -2.62
CA ASN A 149 -7.01 -11.82 -1.79
C ASN A 149 -5.63 -11.38 -1.31
N GLY A 150 -4.80 -10.84 -2.20
CA GLY A 150 -3.52 -10.22 -1.87
C GLY A 150 -3.29 -8.94 -2.66
N VAL A 151 -2.81 -7.87 -2.01
CA VAL A 151 -2.41 -6.65 -2.71
C VAL A 151 -0.99 -6.77 -3.24
N ASP A 152 -0.80 -6.58 -4.54
CA ASP A 152 0.50 -6.65 -5.20
C ASP A 152 1.03 -5.26 -5.62
N PRO A 153 2.34 -5.12 -5.90
CA PRO A 153 2.95 -3.86 -6.31
C PRO A 153 2.32 -3.27 -7.58
N SER A 154 1.89 -4.15 -8.49
CA SER A 154 1.25 -3.81 -9.76
C SER A 154 -0.03 -3.01 -9.55
N THR A 155 -0.93 -3.53 -8.73
CA THR A 155 -2.20 -2.90 -8.38
C THR A 155 -1.99 -1.51 -7.78
N ILE A 156 -1.01 -1.38 -6.88
CA ILE A 156 -0.69 -0.10 -6.24
C ILE A 156 -0.20 0.91 -7.29
N ARG A 157 0.66 0.49 -8.23
CA ARG A 157 1.18 1.36 -9.30
C ARG A 157 0.11 1.78 -10.30
N GLU A 158 -0.86 0.92 -10.62
CA GLU A 158 -1.96 1.23 -11.55
C GLU A 158 -2.87 2.36 -11.03
N LEU A 159 -3.01 2.48 -9.71
CA LEU A 159 -3.76 3.56 -9.08
C LEU A 159 -2.92 4.81 -8.80
N ALA A 160 -1.60 4.70 -8.87
CA ALA A 160 -0.68 5.79 -8.60
C ALA A 160 -0.65 6.82 -9.73
N THR A 161 -0.25 8.04 -9.38
CA THR A 161 -0.20 9.18 -10.30
C THR A 161 0.86 9.00 -11.40
N GLU A 162 1.81 8.07 -11.24
CA GLU A 162 2.92 7.79 -12.18
C GLU A 162 2.91 6.33 -12.74
N GLY A 163 1.77 5.63 -12.69
CA GLY A 163 1.64 4.28 -13.27
C GLY A 163 1.84 4.22 -14.79
N ASN A 164 2.37 3.09 -15.30
CA ASN A 164 2.57 2.85 -16.74
C ASN A 164 1.25 2.58 -17.50
N ASP A 165 0.18 2.21 -16.79
CA ASP A 165 -1.18 2.16 -17.30
C ASP A 165 -2.01 3.29 -16.67
N ASN A 166 -2.82 3.95 -17.50
CA ASN A 166 -3.47 5.20 -17.14
C ASN A 166 -4.94 5.01 -16.72
N PHE A 167 -5.53 3.81 -16.79
CA PHE A 167 -6.97 3.66 -16.52
C PHE A 167 -7.32 3.97 -15.06
N GLY A 168 -6.67 3.30 -14.09
CA GLY A 168 -6.91 3.51 -12.66
C GLY A 168 -6.69 4.96 -12.23
N LYS A 169 -5.55 5.53 -12.62
CA LYS A 169 -5.25 6.96 -12.47
C LYS A 169 -6.30 7.88 -13.09
N THR A 170 -6.71 7.62 -14.33
CA THR A 170 -7.68 8.47 -15.04
C THR A 170 -9.04 8.42 -14.37
N VAL A 171 -9.46 7.24 -13.94
CA VAL A 171 -10.71 7.04 -13.21
C VAL A 171 -10.68 7.80 -11.87
N ARG A 172 -9.59 7.74 -11.11
CA ARG A 172 -9.42 8.57 -9.89
C ARG A 172 -9.50 10.07 -10.20
N SER A 173 -8.76 10.50 -11.23
CA SER A 173 -8.71 11.90 -11.66
C SER A 173 -10.07 12.42 -12.16
N ASN A 174 -10.99 11.53 -12.53
CA ASN A 174 -12.37 11.87 -12.89
C ASN A 174 -13.29 12.06 -11.67
N GLY A 175 -12.74 12.27 -10.47
CA GLY A 175 -13.50 12.52 -9.25
C GLY A 175 -14.14 11.25 -8.66
N ASN A 176 -13.56 10.08 -8.91
CA ASN A 176 -13.95 8.84 -8.26
C ASN A 176 -12.99 8.53 -7.11
N ASP A 177 -13.53 8.02 -6.00
CA ASP A 177 -12.72 7.48 -4.92
C ASP A 177 -12.40 6.01 -5.25
N VAL A 178 -11.16 5.60 -5.03
CA VAL A 178 -10.77 4.19 -5.17
C VAL A 178 -10.26 3.70 -3.83
N VAL A 179 -10.94 2.70 -3.30
CA VAL A 179 -10.62 2.03 -2.03
C VAL A 179 -10.08 0.64 -2.35
N LEU A 180 -8.83 0.41 -1.99
CA LEU A 180 -8.21 -0.92 -2.00
C LEU A 180 -8.46 -1.58 -0.65
N ALA A 181 -8.89 -2.83 -0.64
CA ALA A 181 -8.99 -3.64 0.56
C ALA A 181 -8.38 -5.01 0.33
N TRP A 182 -7.83 -5.62 1.37
CA TRP A 182 -7.28 -6.97 1.27
C TRP A 182 -7.24 -7.67 2.62
N PHE A 183 -7.27 -9.00 2.58
CA PHE A 183 -7.23 -9.89 3.75
C PHE A 183 -6.04 -10.86 3.74
N TYR A 184 -5.17 -10.82 2.73
CA TYR A 184 -3.81 -11.32 2.82
C TYR A 184 -2.83 -10.32 2.20
N ASP A 185 -1.58 -10.35 2.63
CA ASP A 185 -0.54 -9.45 2.12
C ASP A 185 0.42 -10.24 1.21
N SER A 186 0.52 -9.88 -0.07
CA SER A 186 1.70 -10.20 -0.89
C SER A 186 2.76 -9.09 -0.84
N VAL A 187 2.39 -7.96 -0.23
CA VAL A 187 3.20 -6.75 -0.01
C VAL A 187 2.92 -6.24 1.41
N ASP A 188 3.95 -5.89 2.16
CA ASP A 188 3.78 -5.28 3.48
C ASP A 188 3.44 -3.78 3.37
N CYS A 189 2.18 -3.47 3.08
CA CYS A 189 1.67 -2.09 2.96
C CYS A 189 1.42 -1.39 4.30
N VAL A 190 1.73 -2.04 5.42
CA VAL A 190 1.37 -1.58 6.77
C VAL A 190 2.58 -1.02 7.52
N ASN A 191 3.76 -1.59 7.30
CA ASN A 191 4.99 -1.14 7.94
C ASN A 191 5.70 -0.07 7.11
N GLU A 192 6.34 0.90 7.80
CA GLU A 192 7.08 1.99 7.16
C GLU A 192 8.22 1.50 6.25
N ASN A 193 8.85 0.38 6.63
CA ASN A 193 9.90 -0.29 5.87
C ASN A 193 9.41 -1.60 5.25
N GLY A 194 8.09 -1.69 5.01
CA GLY A 194 7.52 -2.85 4.36
C GLY A 194 8.07 -3.02 2.95
N SER A 195 7.99 -4.23 2.43
CA SER A 195 8.38 -4.53 1.06
C SER A 195 7.47 -5.57 0.45
N GLY A 196 7.44 -5.60 -0.87
CA GLY A 196 6.77 -6.61 -1.67
C GLY A 196 7.76 -7.14 -2.67
N THR A 197 8.29 -8.35 -2.47
CA THR A 197 9.35 -8.92 -3.32
C THR A 197 8.82 -9.95 -4.31
N ALA A 198 7.56 -10.36 -4.17
CA ALA A 198 6.97 -11.42 -4.96
C ALA A 198 6.55 -10.90 -6.34
N TYR A 199 7.32 -11.28 -7.36
CA TYR A 199 6.86 -11.23 -8.75
C TYR A 199 5.79 -12.31 -8.94
N VAL A 200 4.57 -11.91 -9.27
CA VAL A 200 3.53 -12.85 -9.71
C VAL A 200 3.80 -13.17 -11.18
N TYR A 201 4.18 -14.41 -11.48
CA TYR A 201 4.46 -14.85 -12.84
C TYR A 201 3.21 -14.67 -13.73
N GLY A 202 3.29 -13.74 -14.69
CA GLY A 202 2.17 -13.36 -15.56
C GLY A 202 1.53 -12.01 -15.23
N SER A 203 1.94 -11.34 -14.14
CA SER A 203 1.59 -9.92 -13.92
C SER A 203 2.42 -9.03 -14.84
N GLU A 204 1.76 -8.14 -15.57
CA GLU A 204 2.37 -7.25 -16.57
C GLU A 204 3.11 -6.06 -15.92
N THR A 205 3.00 -5.88 -14.61
CA THR A 205 3.30 -4.61 -13.92
C THR A 205 4.36 -4.76 -12.82
N GLY A 206 5.62 -4.92 -13.26
CA GLY A 206 6.82 -4.46 -12.56
C GLY A 206 7.35 -5.28 -11.36
N PRO A 207 8.64 -5.10 -11.00
CA PRO A 207 9.31 -5.84 -9.93
C PRO A 207 8.92 -5.31 -8.54
N SER A 208 9.64 -5.80 -7.52
CA SER A 208 9.46 -5.49 -6.10
C SER A 208 9.18 -4.01 -5.77
N MET A 209 8.45 -3.77 -4.68
CA MET A 209 8.16 -2.44 -4.15
C MET A 209 8.73 -2.33 -2.73
N GLU A 210 9.54 -1.30 -2.51
CA GLU A 210 10.01 -0.88 -1.19
C GLU A 210 9.12 0.25 -0.67
N ASN A 211 8.89 0.29 0.64
CA ASN A 211 8.06 1.28 1.32
C ASN A 211 6.67 1.50 0.66
N PRO A 212 5.92 0.41 0.39
CA PRO A 212 4.63 0.47 -0.29
C PRO A 212 3.62 1.36 0.45
N LYS A 213 3.68 1.39 1.78
CA LYS A 213 2.88 2.30 2.61
C LYS A 213 3.10 3.76 2.20
N GLN A 214 4.34 4.23 2.26
CA GLN A 214 4.71 5.61 1.89
C GLN A 214 4.30 5.90 0.44
N TYR A 215 4.51 4.94 -0.46
CA TYR A 215 4.12 5.11 -1.86
C TYR A 215 2.60 5.30 -2.02
N MET A 216 1.79 4.56 -1.29
CA MET A 216 0.33 4.71 -1.30
C MET A 216 -0.10 6.06 -0.71
N GLU A 217 0.54 6.51 0.37
CA GLU A 217 0.31 7.83 0.97
C GLU A 217 0.63 8.97 0.01
N ASP A 218 1.81 8.93 -0.62
CA ASP A 218 2.28 9.93 -1.59
C ASP A 218 1.34 10.03 -2.81
N ASN A 219 0.60 8.97 -3.09
CA ASN A 219 -0.36 8.88 -4.19
C ASN A 219 -1.83 9.01 -3.74
N GLU A 220 -2.09 9.34 -2.47
CA GLU A 220 -3.42 9.51 -1.88
C GLU A 220 -4.34 8.29 -2.10
N ILE A 221 -3.78 7.07 -2.09
CA ILE A 221 -4.54 5.83 -2.27
C ILE A 221 -5.21 5.44 -0.95
N ILE A 222 -6.53 5.26 -0.97
CA ILE A 222 -7.30 4.85 0.20
C ILE A 222 -7.21 3.32 0.33
N ALA A 223 -6.88 2.84 1.52
CA ALA A 223 -6.61 1.43 1.75
C ALA A 223 -7.21 0.89 3.05
N ILE A 224 -7.65 -0.36 3.02
CA ILE A 224 -8.17 -1.12 4.16
C ILE A 224 -7.39 -2.43 4.23
N CYS A 225 -6.66 -2.61 5.32
CA CYS A 225 -5.89 -3.81 5.56
C CYS A 225 -6.52 -4.58 6.71
N THR A 226 -7.19 -5.70 6.41
CA THR A 226 -7.85 -6.50 7.45
C THR A 226 -6.98 -7.66 7.96
N SER A 227 -5.76 -7.80 7.44
CA SER A 227 -4.78 -8.83 7.78
C SER A 227 -3.39 -8.22 7.80
N SER A 228 -2.60 -8.46 8.84
CA SER A 228 -1.28 -7.85 8.96
C SER A 228 -0.17 -8.88 8.79
N ASP A 229 0.76 -8.62 7.91
CA ASP A 229 2.13 -9.15 7.91
C ASP A 229 2.35 -10.43 7.07
N MET A 230 2.13 -10.37 5.75
CA MET A 230 2.65 -11.37 4.78
C MET A 230 2.33 -12.84 5.11
N GLY A 231 1.16 -13.09 5.69
CA GLY A 231 0.74 -14.43 6.12
C GLY A 231 1.31 -14.90 7.47
N LYS A 232 1.97 -14.02 8.25
CA LYS A 232 2.40 -14.28 9.63
C LYS A 232 1.25 -14.24 10.63
N HIS A 233 0.17 -13.52 10.32
CA HIS A 233 -1.03 -13.42 11.18
C HIS A 233 -2.33 -13.81 10.48
N LYS A 234 -2.34 -14.97 9.82
CA LYS A 234 -3.53 -15.50 9.11
C LYS A 234 -4.75 -15.65 10.02
N GLU A 235 -4.54 -15.81 11.33
CA GLU A 235 -5.59 -15.89 12.34
C GLU A 235 -6.40 -14.59 12.50
N ASN A 236 -5.83 -13.45 12.10
CA ASN A 236 -6.46 -12.14 12.24
C ASN A 236 -7.09 -11.62 10.94
N ALA A 237 -6.93 -12.37 9.84
CA ALA A 237 -7.50 -12.03 8.54
C ALA A 237 -9.03 -12.14 8.56
N ASP A 238 -9.67 -11.24 7.82
CA ASP A 238 -11.12 -11.21 7.74
C ASP A 238 -11.66 -12.17 6.69
N TYR A 239 -11.91 -13.42 7.10
CA TYR A 239 -12.57 -14.43 6.27
C TYR A 239 -14.10 -14.32 6.23
N THR A 240 -14.65 -13.23 6.76
CA THR A 240 -16.11 -13.02 6.83
C THR A 240 -16.56 -11.82 6.01
N GLY A 241 -15.69 -10.83 5.80
CA GLY A 241 -16.01 -9.54 5.21
C GLY A 241 -16.55 -8.51 6.22
N GLU A 242 -16.86 -8.92 7.46
CA GLU A 242 -17.41 -8.05 8.50
C GLU A 242 -16.44 -6.96 8.93
N LYS A 243 -15.16 -7.29 9.11
CA LYS A 243 -14.15 -6.29 9.48
C LYS A 243 -13.93 -5.33 8.31
N THR A 244 -13.83 -5.86 7.10
CA THR A 244 -13.61 -5.10 5.86
C THR A 244 -14.71 -4.05 5.64
N VAL A 245 -15.97 -4.43 5.84
CA VAL A 245 -17.09 -3.48 5.71
C VAL A 245 -17.12 -2.46 6.85
N ASN A 246 -16.80 -2.85 8.09
CA ASN A 246 -16.76 -1.91 9.22
C ASN A 246 -15.68 -0.82 9.01
N GLU A 247 -14.47 -1.24 8.62
CA GLU A 247 -13.37 -0.33 8.28
C GLU A 247 -13.76 0.60 7.12
N PHE A 248 -14.46 0.07 6.10
CA PHE A 248 -14.97 0.88 5.00
C PHE A 248 -15.97 1.94 5.47
N ILE A 249 -16.92 1.57 6.34
CA ILE A 249 -17.93 2.49 6.89
C ILE A 249 -17.27 3.61 7.70
N GLU A 250 -16.22 3.29 8.46
CA GLU A 250 -15.49 4.27 9.27
C GLU A 250 -14.85 5.39 8.43
N LEU A 251 -14.52 5.13 7.15
CA LEU A 251 -14.03 6.16 6.23
C LEU A 251 -15.06 7.28 5.96
N PHE A 252 -16.34 7.06 6.25
CA PHE A 252 -17.44 8.03 6.05
C PHE A 252 -17.85 8.74 7.34
N ASN A 253 -17.32 8.32 8.49
CA ASN A 253 -17.71 8.86 9.80
C ASN A 253 -16.67 9.82 10.40
N LYS A 254 -15.52 9.98 9.74
CA LYS A 254 -14.48 10.95 10.08
C LYS A 254 -14.82 12.34 9.53
#